data_AF-A0A6S7IHA6-F1
#
_entry.id   AF-A0A6S7IHA6-F1
#
_cell.length_a   1.000
_cell.length_b   1.000
_cell.length_c   1.000
_cell.angle_alpha   90.00
_cell.angle_beta   90.00
_cell.angle_gamma   90.00
#
_symmetry.space_group_name_H-M   'P 1'
#
loop_
_entity.id
_entity.type
_entity.pdbx_description
1 polymer ?
#
loop_
_entity_poly.entity_id
_entity_poly.type
_entity_poly.pdbx_seq_one_letter_code
_entity_poly.pdbx_strand_id
1 'polypeptide(L)'
;MPIVSSSLQAGSMSARADYQDVPVSYKGPVSCFAEKVLVTANDDGDPLIKILLRQTRRPEIGDKFSSRHGQKGVVGLIVNQEDMPFNEV
;
A
#
# COMPACT_ATOMS: atom_id res chain seq x y z
N MET A 1 -14.89 16.71 2.92
CA MET A 1 -14.65 16.75 4.39
C MET A 1 -15.95 16.35 5.08
N PRO A 2 -15.96 15.44 6.07
CA PRO A 2 -17.19 15.14 6.79
C PRO A 2 -17.48 16.33 7.73
N ILE A 3 -18.65 16.94 7.55
CA ILE A 3 -19.12 18.04 8.39
C ILE A 3 -19.97 17.42 9.49
N VAL A 4 -19.60 17.63 10.75
CA VAL A 4 -20.44 17.26 11.88
C VAL A 4 -21.53 18.33 11.99
N SER A 5 -22.80 17.96 11.84
CA SER A 5 -23.92 18.87 12.03
C SER A 5 -24.06 19.19 13.52
N SER A 6 -23.43 20.27 13.97
CA SER A 6 -23.64 20.85 15.29
C SER A 6 -25.03 21.51 15.35
N SER A 7 -25.79 21.18 16.39
CA SER A 7 -27.11 21.73 16.70
C SER A 7 -27.15 23.27 16.61
N LEU A 8 -28.15 23.80 15.88
CA LEU A 8 -28.39 25.22 15.67
C LEU A 8 -28.54 25.97 17.00
N GLN A 9 -27.62 26.89 17.29
CA GLN A 9 -27.79 27.90 18.33
C GLN A 9 -27.72 29.28 17.68
N ALA A 10 -28.82 30.02 17.78
CA ALA A 10 -29.00 31.33 17.16
C ALA A 10 -28.22 32.39 17.93
N GLY A 11 -27.20 32.96 17.28
CA GLY A 11 -26.42 34.10 17.78
C GLY A 11 -25.24 34.38 16.85
N SER A 12 -25.23 35.56 16.23
CA SER A 12 -24.21 36.00 15.28
C SER A 12 -22.80 36.05 15.88
N MET A 13 -21.86 35.30 15.30
CA MET A 13 -20.45 35.62 15.04
C MET A 13 -19.86 34.35 14.39
N SER A 14 -19.30 34.46 13.18
CA SER A 14 -18.62 33.41 12.39
C SER A 14 -18.47 32.07 13.12
N ALA A 15 -19.43 31.17 12.94
CA ALA A 15 -19.34 29.81 13.45
C ALA A 15 -18.16 29.14 12.75
N ARG A 16 -17.01 29.03 13.44
CA ARG A 16 -15.95 28.14 13.01
C ARG A 16 -16.57 26.74 12.99
N ALA A 17 -16.64 26.14 11.80
CA ALA A 17 -17.03 24.74 11.71
C ALA A 17 -16.02 23.92 12.53
N ASP A 18 -16.52 23.15 13.48
CA ASP A 18 -15.70 22.18 14.21
C ASP A 18 -15.36 21.04 13.25
N TYR A 19 -14.07 20.85 12.98
CA TYR A 19 -13.57 19.76 12.14
C TYR A 19 -13.15 18.59 13.02
N GLN A 20 -13.54 17.38 12.63
CA GLN A 20 -13.04 16.16 13.25
C GLN A 20 -11.98 15.53 12.36
N ASP A 21 -10.84 15.19 12.96
CA ASP A 21 -9.74 14.53 12.26
C ASP A 21 -10.13 13.09 11.89
N VAL A 22 -10.01 12.77 10.59
CA VAL A 22 -10.22 11.42 10.06
C VAL A 22 -8.98 10.99 9.26
N PRO A 23 -7.88 10.61 9.94
CA PRO A 23 -6.63 10.26 9.27
C PRO A 23 -6.73 8.89 8.58
N VAL A 24 -6.16 8.80 7.38
CA VAL A 24 -6.00 7.53 6.66
C VAL A 24 -4.65 6.91 7.05
N SER A 25 -4.69 5.72 7.67
CA SER A 25 -3.48 5.01 8.13
C SER A 25 -3.28 3.70 7.38
N TYR A 26 -2.02 3.36 7.10
CA TYR A 26 -1.65 2.07 6.53
C TYR A 26 -1.80 0.95 7.57
N LYS A 27 -2.49 -0.15 7.21
CA LYS A 27 -2.80 -1.27 8.12
C LYS A 27 -2.05 -2.57 7.80
N GLY A 28 -1.08 -2.53 6.89
CA GLY A 28 -0.38 -3.75 6.46
C GLY A 28 0.62 -4.25 7.51
N PRO A 29 0.90 -5.57 7.54
CA PRO A 29 1.76 -6.18 8.56
C PRO A 29 3.25 -5.83 8.40
N VAL A 30 3.67 -5.37 7.23
CA VAL A 30 5.07 -5.08 6.89
C VAL A 30 5.19 -3.63 6.44
N SER A 31 6.28 -2.96 6.82
CA SER A 31 6.58 -1.60 6.37
C SER A 31 6.61 -1.49 4.84
N CYS A 32 6.13 -0.38 4.32
CA CYS A 32 6.20 -0.06 2.90
C CYS A 32 6.80 1.34 2.70
N PHE A 33 7.26 1.60 1.48
CA PHE A 33 7.79 2.90 1.07
C PHE A 33 6.78 3.62 0.18
N ALA A 34 6.58 4.91 0.38
CA ALA A 34 5.83 5.74 -0.56
C ALA A 34 6.73 6.08 -1.75
N GLU A 35 6.32 5.69 -2.95
CA GLU A 35 7.09 5.91 -4.17
C GLU A 35 6.62 7.15 -4.92
N LYS A 36 5.30 7.29 -5.11
CA LYS A 36 4.70 8.44 -5.81
C LYS A 36 3.42 8.88 -5.12
N VAL A 37 3.19 10.19 -5.12
CA VAL A 37 1.96 10.81 -4.64
C VAL A 37 1.32 11.55 -5.82
N LEU A 38 0.12 11.13 -6.19
CA LEU A 38 -0.70 11.81 -7.18
C LEU A 38 -1.75 12.63 -6.45
N VAL A 39 -1.77 13.93 -6.73
CA VAL A 39 -2.81 14.86 -6.30
C VAL A 39 -3.57 15.26 -7.55
N THR A 40 -4.85 14.94 -7.61
CA THR A 40 -5.73 15.24 -8.75
C THR A 40 -7.10 15.67 -8.25
N ALA A 41 -7.98 16.11 -9.16
CA ALA A 41 -9.40 16.27 -8.89
C ALA A 41 -10.21 15.32 -9.79
N ASN A 42 -11.40 14.95 -9.35
CA ASN A 42 -12.40 14.30 -10.20
C ASN A 42 -13.10 15.32 -11.12
N ASP A 43 -13.89 14.84 -12.08
CA ASP A 43 -14.67 15.71 -12.98
C ASP A 43 -15.65 16.63 -12.21
N ASP A 44 -16.12 16.17 -11.04
CA ASP A 44 -16.98 16.94 -10.12
C ASP A 44 -16.21 17.97 -9.27
N GLY A 45 -14.88 18.06 -9.43
CA GLY A 45 -14.02 19.01 -8.71
C GLY A 45 -13.54 18.54 -7.33
N ASP A 46 -13.93 17.33 -6.89
CA ASP A 46 -13.49 16.77 -5.61
C ASP A 46 -11.99 16.42 -5.63
N PRO A 47 -11.20 16.84 -4.62
CA PRO A 47 -9.78 16.50 -4.54
C PRO A 47 -9.57 15.02 -4.21
N LEU A 48 -8.72 14.37 -4.99
CA LEU A 48 -8.34 12.98 -4.86
C LEU A 48 -6.83 12.84 -4.72
N ILE A 49 -6.41 12.13 -3.66
CA ILE A 49 -5.00 11.84 -3.39
C ILE A 49 -4.79 10.33 -3.51
N LYS A 50 -3.92 9.90 -4.42
CA LYS A 50 -3.49 8.51 -4.57
C LYS A 50 -2.02 8.38 -4.20
N ILE A 51 -1.70 7.44 -3.31
CA ILE A 51 -0.33 7.16 -2.87
C ILE A 51 0.05 5.78 -3.39
N LEU A 52 1.11 5.71 -4.20
CA LEU A 52 1.69 4.46 -4.65
C LEU A 52 2.69 3.96 -3.60
N LEU A 53 2.37 2.83 -2.98
CA LEU A 53 3.19 2.18 -1.95
C LEU A 53 3.94 0.99 -2.55
N ARG A 54 5.23 0.85 -2.23
CA ARG A 54 6.10 -0.23 -2.71
C ARG A 54 6.63 -1.06 -1.55
N GLN A 55 6.71 -2.37 -1.76
CA GLN A 55 7.40 -3.32 -0.89
C GLN A 55 8.36 -4.17 -1.73
N THR A 56 9.62 -4.24 -1.32
CA THR A 56 10.59 -5.17 -1.92
C THR A 56 10.56 -6.47 -1.12
N ARG A 57 10.16 -7.57 -1.76
CA ARG A 57 10.17 -8.92 -1.16
C ARG A 57 11.17 -9.79 -1.90
N ARG A 58 12.10 -10.38 -1.16
CA ARG A 58 13.02 -11.37 -1.71
C ARG A 58 12.31 -12.73 -1.73
N PRO A 59 12.59 -13.60 -2.72
CA PRO A 59 12.01 -14.93 -2.73
C PRO A 59 12.34 -15.70 -1.46
N GLU A 60 11.31 -16.31 -0.87
CA GLU A 60 11.42 -17.12 0.34
C GLU A 60 10.89 -18.54 0.13
N ILE A 61 11.14 -19.41 1.11
CA ILE A 61 10.63 -20.77 1.10
C ILE A 61 9.10 -20.71 1.11
N GLY A 62 8.45 -21.47 0.22
CA GLY A 62 7.00 -21.40 0.04
C GLY A 62 6.55 -20.51 -1.12
N ASP A 63 7.44 -19.72 -1.72
CA ASP A 63 7.09 -18.94 -2.90
C ASP A 63 6.82 -19.84 -4.12
N LYS A 64 5.82 -19.41 -4.90
CA LYS A 64 5.38 -20.13 -6.10
C LYS A 64 6.09 -19.63 -7.34
N PHE A 65 6.66 -20.58 -8.09
CA PHE A 65 7.27 -20.34 -9.39
C PHE A 65 6.61 -21.22 -10.45
N SER A 66 6.71 -20.79 -11.71
CA SER A 66 6.27 -21.58 -12.86
C SER A 66 7.27 -21.42 -13.98
N SER A 67 7.57 -22.50 -14.69
CA SER A 67 8.25 -22.41 -15.98
C SER A 67 7.30 -21.86 -17.05
N ARG A 68 7.85 -21.48 -18.22
CA ARG A 68 7.06 -21.08 -19.40
C ARG A 68 6.18 -22.21 -19.96
N HIS A 69 6.41 -23.45 -19.53
CA HIS A 69 5.75 -24.65 -20.01
C HIS A 69 4.71 -25.20 -19.01
N GLY A 70 4.24 -24.37 -18.09
CA GLY A 70 3.14 -24.71 -17.17
C GLY A 70 3.51 -25.63 -15.99
N GLN A 71 4.80 -25.89 -15.78
CA GLN A 71 5.26 -26.63 -14.59
C GLN A 71 5.30 -25.68 -13.40
N LYS A 72 4.31 -25.77 -12.53
CA LYS A 72 4.23 -25.01 -11.29
C LYS A 72 5.01 -25.73 -10.19
N GLY A 73 5.77 -24.98 -9.42
CA GLY A 73 6.54 -25.47 -8.28
C GLY A 73 6.53 -24.48 -7.13
N VAL A 74 6.92 -24.97 -5.96
CA VAL A 74 7.11 -24.17 -4.74
C VAL A 74 8.58 -24.28 -4.33
N VAL A 75 9.18 -23.20 -3.85
CA VAL A 75 10.55 -23.24 -3.29
C VAL A 75 10.54 -24.12 -2.04
N GLY A 76 11.17 -25.30 -2.12
CA GLY A 76 11.28 -26.24 -1.00
C GLY A 76 12.54 -26.06 -0.13
N LEU A 77 13.65 -25.64 -0.74
CA LEU A 77 14.92 -25.43 -0.05
C LEU A 77 15.72 -24.33 -0.77
N ILE A 78 16.34 -23.44 0.00
CA ILE A 78 17.33 -22.46 -0.48
C ILE A 78 18.68 -22.94 0.05
N VAL A 79 19.58 -23.35 -0.84
CA VAL A 79 20.93 -23.83 -0.50
C VAL A 79 21.99 -22.80 -0.86
N ASN A 80 23.15 -22.88 -0.20
CA ASN A 80 24.31 -22.06 -0.54
C ASN A 80 24.89 -22.48 -1.89
N GLN A 81 25.67 -21.57 -2.49
CA GLN A 81 26.28 -21.83 -3.80
C GLN A 81 27.31 -22.96 -3.73
N GLU A 82 28.05 -23.13 -2.62
CA GLU A 82 29.04 -24.21 -2.48
C GLU A 82 28.43 -25.63 -2.48
N ASP A 83 27.15 -25.77 -2.13
CA ASP A 83 26.46 -27.06 -2.05
C ASP A 83 25.81 -27.48 -3.38
N MET A 84 25.82 -26.58 -4.37
CA MET A 84 25.23 -26.86 -5.67
C MET A 84 26.17 -27.73 -6.52
N PRO A 85 25.63 -28.69 -7.28
CA PRO A 85 26.43 -29.42 -8.24
C PRO A 85 26.98 -28.46 -9.31
N PHE A 86 28.29 -28.54 -9.56
CA PHE A 86 28.98 -27.77 -10.58
C PHE A 86 29.40 -28.66 -11.76
N ASN A 87 29.65 -28.06 -12.91
CA ASN A 87 30.17 -28.75 -14.09
C ASN A 87 31.71 -28.69 -14.13
N GLU A 88 32.35 -29.64 -14.80
CA GLU A 88 33.83 -29.75 -14.82
C GLU A 88 34.53 -28.70 -15.70
N VAL A 89 33.80 -27.86 -16.46
CA VAL A 89 34.36 -26.94 -17.47
C VAL A 89 33.63 -25.61 -17.53
#